data_AF-A0A944S734-F1
#
_entry.id   AF-A0A944S734-F1
#
_cell.length_a   1.000
_cell.length_b   1.000
_cell.length_c   1.000
_cell.angle_alpha   90.00
_cell.angle_beta   90.00
_cell.angle_gamma   90.00
#
_symmetry.space_group_name_H-M   'P 1'
#
loop_
_entity.id
_entity.type
_entity.pdbx_description
1 polymer ?
#
loop_
_entity_poly.entity_id
_entity_poly.type
_entity_poly.pdbx_seq_one_letter_code
_entity_poly.pdbx_strand_id
1 'polypeptide(L)'
;MSKEYLNVAKAAKALGVGRKEIQQKIHDGSLITFEGRVALSDLKSVFPAAASMETTSILERLTKIKDYAYLNRVQTAHIPDSYTLMGQVQRLRMELRLSRDERMEHLQLITQLTSNLQEMQKSCDNRQKELVAGLLNMIAKSKSKTISS
;
A
#
# COMPACT_ATOMS: atom_id res chain seq x y z
N MET A 1 27.01 9.35 19.62
CA MET A 1 25.99 9.32 20.69
C MET A 1 25.03 10.49 20.47
N SER A 2 23.83 10.24 19.97
CA SER A 2 22.83 11.29 19.71
C SER A 2 22.39 11.90 21.04
N LYS A 3 22.63 13.20 21.23
CA LYS A 3 22.24 13.91 22.46
C LYS A 3 20.75 14.23 22.37
N GLU A 4 19.94 13.41 23.02
CA GLU A 4 18.48 13.55 23.02
C GLU A 4 18.03 14.49 24.14
N TYR A 5 17.19 15.46 23.78
CA TYR A 5 16.73 16.52 24.68
C TYR A 5 15.23 16.37 24.96
N LEU A 6 14.86 16.46 26.23
CA LEU A 6 13.47 16.38 26.68
C LEU A 6 13.06 17.68 27.36
N ASN A 7 11.85 18.16 27.11
CA ASN A 7 11.30 19.31 27.83
C ASN A 7 11.28 19.03 29.35
N VAL A 8 11.69 19.99 30.17
CA VAL A 8 11.70 19.92 31.65
C VAL A 8 10.39 19.36 32.24
N ALA A 9 9.24 19.77 31.71
CA ALA A 9 7.95 19.26 32.20
C ALA A 9 7.74 17.76 31.89
N LYS A 10 8.21 17.31 30.73
CA LYS A 10 8.16 15.90 30.35
C LYS A 10 9.22 15.10 31.11
N ALA A 11 10.38 15.68 31.40
CA ALA A 11 11.42 15.07 32.23
C ALA A 11 10.95 14.85 33.68
N ALA A 12 10.24 15.81 34.27
CA ALA A 12 9.64 15.66 35.60
C ALA A 12 8.67 14.48 35.65
N LYS A 13 7.77 14.41 34.67
CA LYS A 13 6.83 13.30 34.55
C LYS A 13 7.55 11.96 34.36
N ALA A 14 8.51 11.90 33.45
CA ALA A 14 9.29 10.70 33.11
C ALA A 14 10.17 10.15 34.24
N LEU A 15 10.42 10.95 35.27
CA LEU A 15 11.20 10.55 36.44
C LEU A 15 10.30 10.32 37.67
N GLY A 16 9.00 10.62 37.58
CA GLY A 16 8.11 10.60 38.75
C GLY A 16 8.50 11.60 39.84
N VAL A 17 9.34 12.59 39.53
CA VAL A 17 9.84 13.61 40.47
C VAL A 17 9.06 14.93 40.32
N GLY A 18 9.05 15.72 41.37
CA GLY A 18 8.38 17.02 41.35
C GLY A 18 9.06 17.98 40.36
N ARG A 19 8.29 18.77 39.61
CA ARG A 19 8.84 19.83 38.74
C ARG A 19 9.76 20.79 39.50
N LYS A 20 9.46 21.05 40.78
CA LYS A 20 10.26 21.88 41.68
C LYS A 20 11.66 21.28 41.92
N GLU A 21 11.77 19.97 42.06
CA GLU A 21 13.05 19.28 42.30
C GLU A 21 13.97 19.37 41.07
N ILE A 22 13.40 19.23 39.86
CA ILE A 22 14.16 19.44 38.63
C ILE A 22 14.58 20.91 38.48
N GLN A 23 13.67 21.85 38.77
CA GLN A 23 13.99 23.28 38.71
C GLN A 23 15.07 23.68 39.71
N GLN A 24 15.07 23.08 40.90
CA GLN A 24 16.10 23.32 41.90
C GLN A 24 17.46 22.80 41.41
N LYS A 25 17.53 21.60 40.83
CA LYS A 25 18.78 21.07 40.24
C LYS A 25 19.30 21.89 39.05
N ILE A 26 18.41 22.56 38.31
CA ILE A 26 18.79 23.50 37.25
C ILE A 26 19.37 24.79 37.86
N HIS A 27 18.74 25.31 38.92
CA HIS A 27 19.21 26.49 39.63
C HIS A 27 20.57 26.27 40.33
N ASP A 28 20.75 25.09 40.91
CA ASP A 28 22.00 24.65 41.57
C ASP A 28 23.13 24.33 40.56
N GLY A 29 22.90 24.53 39.25
CA GLY A 29 23.88 24.27 38.19
C GLY A 29 24.17 22.78 37.94
N SER A 30 23.46 21.87 38.62
CA SER A 30 23.63 20.42 38.49
C SER A 30 22.99 19.85 37.21
N LEU A 31 22.03 20.57 36.61
CA LEU A 31 21.40 20.21 35.34
C LEU A 31 21.45 21.38 34.35
N ILE A 32 21.98 21.11 33.16
CA ILE A 32 22.07 22.11 32.09
C ILE A 32 20.77 22.08 31.28
N THR A 33 20.10 23.24 31.17
CA THR A 33 18.96 23.44 30.28
C THR A 33 19.32 24.26 29.06
N PHE A 34 18.76 23.88 27.92
CA PHE A 34 18.78 24.66 26.69
C PHE A 34 17.35 24.81 26.17
N GLU A 35 16.86 26.05 26.05
CA GLU A 35 15.48 26.35 25.60
C GLU A 35 14.38 25.58 26.35
N GLY A 36 14.52 25.43 27.68
CA GLY A 36 13.57 24.67 28.50
C GLY A 36 13.61 23.15 28.29
N ARG A 37 14.68 22.63 27.66
CA ARG A 37 14.94 21.20 27.50
C ARG A 37 16.21 20.79 28.23
N VAL A 38 16.20 19.59 28.81
CA VAL A 38 17.35 18.96 29.48
C VAL A 38 17.84 17.76 28.67
N ALA A 39 19.14 17.54 28.67
CA ALA A 39 19.72 16.37 28.02
C ALA A 39 19.42 15.11 28.85
N LEU A 40 19.00 14.04 28.19
CA LEU A 40 18.70 12.78 28.88
C LEU A 40 19.93 12.13 29.53
N SER A 41 21.13 12.38 29.00
CA SER A 41 22.40 11.95 29.61
C SER A 41 22.59 12.56 31.00
N ASP A 42 22.30 13.86 31.11
CA ASP A 42 22.54 14.64 32.32
C ASP A 42 21.46 14.29 33.36
N LEU A 43 20.24 14.03 32.88
CA LEU A 43 19.13 13.56 33.70
C LEU A 43 19.39 12.18 34.33
N LYS A 44 19.97 11.23 33.58
CA LYS A 44 20.36 9.90 34.08
C LYS A 44 21.49 9.98 35.10
N SER A 45 22.40 10.94 34.94
CA SER A 45 23.52 11.16 35.87
C SER A 45 23.04 11.73 37.21
N VAL A 46 22.11 12.70 37.17
CA VAL A 46 21.62 13.40 38.37
C VAL A 46 20.51 12.63 39.09
N PHE A 47 19.71 11.84 38.37
CA PHE A 47 18.60 11.05 38.93
C PHE A 47 18.67 9.57 38.54
N PRO A 48 19.72 8.83 38.98
CA PRO A 48 19.97 7.46 38.52
C PRO A 48 18.88 6.45 38.91
N ALA A 49 18.22 6.62 40.06
CA ALA A 49 17.16 5.71 40.52
C ALA A 49 15.81 5.91 39.80
N ALA A 50 15.52 7.15 39.36
CA ALA A 50 14.24 7.52 38.75
C ALA A 50 14.24 7.41 37.21
N ALA A 51 15.41 7.45 36.58
CA ALA A 51 15.55 7.49 35.13
C ALA A 51 15.36 6.15 34.40
N SER A 52 15.26 5.03 35.12
CA SER A 52 15.32 3.69 34.51
C SER A 52 13.99 3.19 33.95
N MET A 53 12.84 3.59 34.51
CA MET A 53 11.56 2.90 34.22
C MET A 53 10.67 3.63 33.19
N GLU A 54 10.48 4.94 33.32
CA GLU A 54 9.58 5.69 32.41
C GLU A 54 10.29 6.33 31.21
N THR A 55 11.58 6.67 31.33
CA THR A 55 12.35 7.29 30.23
C THR A 55 12.44 6.35 29.03
N THR A 56 12.61 5.04 29.25
CA THR A 56 12.65 4.01 28.19
C THR A 56 11.34 3.95 27.39
N SER A 57 10.19 4.02 28.06
CA SER A 57 8.88 4.00 27.39
C SER A 57 8.62 5.23 26.52
N ILE A 58 9.10 6.40 26.95
CA ILE A 58 8.98 7.65 26.19
C ILE A 58 9.87 7.62 24.94
N LEU A 59 11.07 7.05 25.06
CA LEU A 59 11.97 6.86 23.92
C LEU A 59 11.38 5.93 22.86
N GLU A 60 10.82 4.80 23.27
CA GLU A 60 10.13 3.88 22.35
C GLU A 60 8.93 4.52 21.63
N ARG A 61 8.21 5.44 22.29
CA ARG A 61 7.13 6.18 21.64
C ARG A 61 7.65 7.21 20.65
N LEU A 62 8.74 7.89 20.98
CA LEU A 62 9.34 8.90 20.10
C LEU A 62 9.96 8.27 18.83
N THR A 63 10.61 7.11 18.98
CA THR A 63 11.10 6.35 17.81
C THR A 63 9.94 5.92 16.92
N LYS A 64 8.88 5.33 17.49
CA LYS A 64 7.66 4.99 16.74
C LYS A 64 7.07 6.18 16.00
N ILE A 65 6.92 7.34 16.64
CA ILE A 65 6.39 8.55 15.99
C ILE A 65 7.28 9.00 14.83
N LYS A 66 8.61 8.96 15.01
CA LYS A 66 9.57 9.31 13.97
C LYS A 66 9.51 8.33 12.80
N ASP A 67 9.38 7.04 13.07
CA ASP A 67 9.26 5.98 12.07
C ASP A 67 7.95 6.11 11.29
N TYR A 68 6.83 6.38 11.96
CA TYR A 68 5.54 6.68 11.31
C TYR A 68 5.61 7.94 10.44
N ALA A 69 6.25 9.01 10.92
CA ALA A 69 6.42 10.23 10.15
C ALA A 69 7.31 10.04 8.92
N TYR A 70 8.33 9.17 9.02
CA TYR A 70 9.18 8.80 7.89
C TYR A 70 8.41 7.95 6.87
N LEU A 71 7.68 6.91 7.31
CA LEU A 71 6.83 6.09 6.43
C LEU A 71 5.82 6.95 5.66
N ASN A 72 5.14 7.87 6.35
CA ASN A 72 4.16 8.75 5.72
C ASN A 72 4.82 9.69 4.70
N ARG A 73 6.01 10.23 4.99
CA ARG A 73 6.76 11.04 4.02
C ARG A 73 7.16 10.26 2.77
N VAL A 74 7.59 9.01 2.93
CA VAL A 74 7.96 8.14 1.80
C VAL A 74 6.73 7.79 0.96
N GLN A 75 5.58 7.49 1.57
CA GLN A 75 4.32 7.27 0.84
C GLN A 75 3.84 8.51 0.10
N THR A 76 3.94 9.69 0.72
CA THR A 76 3.48 10.95 0.11
C THR A 76 4.39 11.40 -1.03
N ALA A 77 5.69 11.09 -0.96
CA ALA A 77 6.66 11.41 -2.01
C ALA A 77 6.50 10.58 -3.29
N HIS A 78 5.76 9.45 -3.24
CA HIS A 78 5.54 8.55 -4.38
C HIS A 78 4.10 8.62 -4.92
N ILE A 79 3.30 9.62 -4.57
CA ILE A 79 1.97 9.78 -5.17
C ILE A 79 2.18 10.32 -6.60
N PRO A 80 1.87 9.54 -7.66
CA PRO A 80 2.00 10.03 -9.03
C PRO A 80 1.05 11.21 -9.24
N ASP A 81 1.51 12.23 -9.98
CA ASP A 81 0.69 13.41 -10.28
C ASP A 81 -0.64 13.02 -10.97
N SER A 82 -1.71 13.75 -10.68
CA SER A 82 -3.08 13.43 -11.13
C SER A 82 -3.17 13.27 -12.65
N TYR A 83 -2.37 14.04 -13.41
CA TYR A 83 -2.32 13.92 -14.88
C TYR A 83 -1.68 12.61 -15.34
N THR A 84 -0.66 12.12 -14.63
CA THR A 84 -0.02 10.83 -14.96
C THR A 84 -0.96 9.67 -14.72
N LEU A 85 -1.71 9.70 -13.61
CA LEU A 85 -2.70 8.68 -13.29
C LEU A 85 -3.86 8.69 -14.29
N MET A 86 -4.34 9.87 -14.69
CA MET A 86 -5.36 10.02 -15.72
C MET A 86 -4.89 9.51 -17.09
N GLY A 87 -3.62 9.75 -17.44
CA GLY A 87 -2.99 9.21 -18.66
C GLY A 87 -2.94 7.69 -18.65
N GLN A 88 -2.55 7.08 -17.53
CA GLN A 88 -2.54 5.62 -17.36
C GLN A 88 -3.95 5.03 -17.45
N VAL A 89 -4.94 5.65 -16.80
CA VAL A 89 -6.34 5.20 -16.87
C VAL A 89 -6.88 5.29 -18.30
N GLN A 90 -6.58 6.37 -19.03
CA GLN A 90 -7.00 6.51 -20.43
C GLN A 90 -6.35 5.44 -21.31
N ARG A 91 -5.05 5.18 -21.14
CA ARG A 91 -4.36 4.12 -21.87
C ARG A 91 -4.99 2.75 -21.61
N LEU A 92 -5.23 2.39 -20.35
CA LEU A 92 -5.86 1.11 -20.00
C LEU A 92 -7.28 1.00 -20.56
N ARG A 93 -8.05 2.10 -20.57
CA ARG A 93 -9.39 2.12 -21.19
C ARG A 93 -9.32 1.88 -22.70
N MET A 94 -8.34 2.48 -23.38
CA MET A 94 -8.12 2.28 -24.81
C MET A 94 -7.72 0.83 -25.12
N GLU A 95 -6.75 0.28 -24.40
CA GLU A 95 -6.33 -1.12 -24.56
C GLU A 95 -7.49 -2.10 -24.31
N LEU A 96 -8.29 -1.85 -23.27
CA LEU A 96 -9.48 -2.65 -22.97
C LEU A 96 -10.54 -2.55 -24.07
N ARG A 97 -10.74 -1.35 -24.64
CA ARG A 97 -11.68 -1.15 -25.75
C ARG A 97 -11.23 -1.94 -26.99
N LEU A 98 -9.97 -1.81 -27.38
CA LEU A 98 -9.42 -2.54 -28.52
C LEU A 98 -9.59 -4.06 -28.36
N SER A 99 -9.23 -4.60 -27.19
CA SER A 99 -9.40 -6.03 -26.91
C SER A 99 -10.87 -6.48 -26.92
N ARG A 100 -11.80 -5.61 -26.50
CA ARG A 100 -13.24 -5.90 -26.58
C ARG A 100 -13.75 -5.88 -28.02
N ASP A 101 -13.30 -4.93 -28.82
CA ASP A 101 -13.67 -4.79 -30.23
C ASP A 101 -13.17 -6.00 -31.04
N GLU A 102 -11.89 -6.37 -30.90
CA GLU A 102 -11.32 -7.59 -31.53
C GLU A 102 -12.08 -8.86 -31.13
N ARG A 103 -12.41 -9.00 -29.84
CA ARG A 103 -13.19 -10.15 -29.36
C ARG A 103 -14.59 -10.17 -29.99
N MET A 104 -15.22 -9.01 -30.14
CA MET A 104 -16.54 -8.91 -30.76
C MET A 104 -16.48 -9.33 -32.24
N GLU A 105 -15.48 -8.87 -32.98
CA GLU A 105 -15.26 -9.26 -34.37
C GLU A 105 -15.06 -10.78 -34.51
N HIS A 106 -14.23 -11.38 -33.66
CA HIS A 106 -14.05 -12.83 -33.64
C HIS A 106 -15.34 -13.60 -33.34
N LEU A 107 -16.16 -13.11 -32.39
CA LEU A 107 -17.45 -13.74 -32.08
C LEU A 107 -18.44 -13.61 -33.24
N GLN A 108 -18.45 -12.50 -33.97
CA GLN A 108 -19.27 -12.32 -35.17
C GLN A 108 -18.86 -13.32 -36.26
N LEU A 109 -17.56 -13.44 -36.54
CA LEU A 109 -17.02 -14.41 -37.51
C LEU A 109 -17.39 -15.86 -37.13
N ILE A 110 -17.22 -16.24 -35.86
CA ILE A 110 -17.60 -17.59 -35.38
C ILE A 110 -19.10 -17.83 -35.55
N THR A 111 -19.93 -16.82 -35.28
CA THR A 111 -21.39 -16.93 -35.42
C THR A 111 -21.78 -17.11 -36.88
N GLN A 112 -21.18 -16.34 -37.79
CA GLN A 112 -21.39 -16.48 -39.24
C GLN A 112 -20.95 -17.86 -39.74
N LEU A 113 -19.75 -18.32 -39.36
CA LEU A 113 -19.25 -19.65 -39.71
C LEU A 113 -20.18 -20.76 -39.21
N THR A 114 -20.66 -20.64 -37.97
CA THR A 114 -21.61 -21.61 -37.38
C THR A 114 -22.91 -21.65 -38.19
N SER A 115 -23.46 -20.49 -38.56
CA SER A 115 -24.66 -20.39 -39.39
C SER A 115 -24.46 -21.04 -40.76
N ASN A 116 -23.36 -20.73 -41.44
CA ASN A 116 -23.03 -21.29 -42.76
C ASN A 116 -22.87 -22.81 -42.69
N LEU A 117 -22.19 -23.33 -41.66
CA LEU A 117 -22.04 -24.77 -41.46
C LEU A 117 -23.38 -25.46 -41.18
N GLN A 118 -24.25 -24.84 -40.38
CA GLN A 118 -25.61 -25.35 -40.14
C GLN A 118 -26.45 -25.38 -41.41
N GLU A 119 -26.31 -24.39 -42.28
CA GLU A 119 -26.98 -24.35 -43.57
C GLU A 119 -26.46 -25.47 -44.50
N MET A 120 -25.14 -25.63 -44.59
CA MET A 120 -24.52 -26.73 -45.35
C MET A 120 -24.98 -28.10 -44.85
N GLN A 121 -25.12 -28.28 -43.53
CA GLN A 121 -25.57 -29.54 -42.93
C GLN A 121 -26.94 -29.99 -43.46
N LYS A 122 -27.83 -29.05 -43.82
CA LYS A 122 -29.17 -29.35 -44.34
C LYS A 122 -29.12 -30.02 -45.71
N SER A 123 -28.11 -29.72 -46.52
CA SER A 123 -27.94 -30.23 -47.89
C SER A 123 -26.89 -31.35 -48.01
N CYS A 124 -26.29 -31.78 -46.90
CA CYS A 124 -25.16 -32.73 -46.90
C CYS A 124 -25.56 -34.22 -46.85
N ASP A 125 -24.70 -35.07 -47.41
CA ASP A 125 -24.75 -36.53 -47.26
C ASP A 125 -24.41 -36.98 -45.83
N ASN A 126 -24.78 -38.22 -45.44
CA ASN A 126 -24.60 -38.73 -44.07
C ASN A 126 -23.16 -38.59 -43.54
N ARG A 127 -22.14 -38.83 -44.37
CA ARG A 127 -20.72 -38.68 -43.99
C ARG A 127 -20.31 -37.22 -43.81
N GLN A 128 -20.86 -36.31 -44.60
CA GLN A 128 -20.61 -34.87 -44.47
C GLN A 128 -21.31 -34.29 -43.25
N LYS A 129 -22.51 -34.77 -42.91
CA LYS A 129 -23.25 -34.39 -41.70
C LYS A 129 -22.48 -34.71 -40.41
N GLU A 130 -21.83 -35.87 -40.34
CA GLU A 130 -21.00 -36.25 -39.19
C GLU A 130 -19.80 -35.32 -39.02
N LEU A 131 -19.10 -34.99 -40.10
CA LEU A 131 -17.96 -34.06 -40.07
C LEU A 131 -18.37 -32.65 -39.64
N VAL A 132 -19.48 -32.14 -40.19
CA VAL A 132 -20.02 -30.81 -39.82
C VAL A 132 -20.47 -30.79 -38.36
N ALA A 133 -21.13 -31.85 -37.87
CA ALA A 133 -21.51 -31.96 -36.47
C ALA A 133 -20.29 -31.99 -35.54
N GLY A 134 -19.21 -32.66 -35.93
CA GLY A 134 -17.93 -32.64 -35.21
C GLY A 134 -17.35 -31.23 -35.07
N LEU A 135 -17.30 -30.47 -36.19
CA LEU A 135 -16.80 -29.10 -36.20
C LEU A 135 -17.65 -28.16 -35.33
N LEU A 136 -18.98 -28.27 -35.42
CA LEU A 136 -19.90 -27.48 -34.58
C LEU A 136 -19.69 -27.76 -33.09
N ASN A 137 -19.47 -29.02 -32.71
CA ASN A 137 -19.20 -29.39 -31.32
C ASN A 137 -17.83 -28.86 -30.84
N MET A 138 -16.80 -28.87 -31.70
CA MET A 138 -15.50 -28.25 -31.38
C MET A 138 -15.61 -26.75 -31.14
N ILE A 139 -16.39 -26.04 -31.97
CA ILE A 139 -16.66 -24.60 -31.80
C ILE A 139 -17.46 -24.32 -30.53
N ALA A 140 -18.46 -25.15 -30.21
CA ALA A 140 -19.22 -25.04 -28.97
C ALA A 140 -18.34 -25.25 -27.73
N LYS A 141 -17.45 -26.26 -27.77
CA LYS A 141 -16.51 -26.56 -26.70
C LYS A 141 -15.50 -25.43 -26.50
N SER A 142 -14.95 -24.85 -27.57
CA SER A 142 -14.01 -23.73 -27.46
C SER A 142 -14.66 -22.48 -26.85
N LYS A 143 -15.92 -22.18 -27.18
CA LYS A 143 -16.68 -21.07 -26.58
C LYS A 143 -16.86 -21.21 -25.06
N SER A 144 -17.09 -22.43 -24.56
CA SER A 144 -17.29 -22.69 -23.12
C SER A 144 -16.03 -22.49 -22.28
N LYS A 145 -14.85 -22.76 -22.86
CA LYS A 145 -13.56 -22.66 -22.16
C LYS A 145 -13.14 -21.21 -21.89
N THR A 146 -13.58 -20.27 -22.74
CA THR A 146 -13.24 -18.84 -22.64
C THR A 146 -14.08 -18.08 -21.61
N ILE A 147 -15.15 -18.67 -21.06
CA ILE A 147 -16.04 -18.02 -20.07
C ILE A 147 -15.64 -18.38 -18.61
N SER A 148 -14.78 -19.39 -18.42
CA SER A 148 -14.32 -19.84 -17.09
C SER A 148 -12.89 -19.39 -16.71
N SER A 149 -12.32 -18.41 -17.43
CA SER A 149 -11.04 -17.76 -17.10
C SER A 149 -11.21 -16.25 -17.18
#